data_AF-A0A7C2ZAA2-F1
#
_entry.id   AF-A0A7C2ZAA2-F1
#
_cell.length_a   1.000
_cell.length_b   1.000
_cell.length_c   1.000
_cell.angle_alpha   90.00
_cell.angle_beta   90.00
_cell.angle_gamma   90.00
#
_symmetry.space_group_name_H-M   'P 1'
#
loop_
_entity.id
_entity.type
_entity.pdbx_description
1 polymer ?
#
loop_
_entity_poly.entity_id
_entity_poly.type
_entity_poly.pdbx_seq_one_letter_code
_entity_poly.pdbx_strand_id
1 'polypeptide(L)'
;METRIGWYSRCRRWGQVNLREIDPPLTDVSWWVEVFRRTRIDGLTVNAGGIIAYYPTRIPGHWRSRWLGDRDLFGEFVAAAKGLGLHVLGRMDCAGVHRDFAYSHPDWLMVDKEGRPYQYRDVELYYTCPNSPYYRQYIPDIFREVLNTYDIDGFFDNGWPSLGRREAICHCVHCQRAFRQATGFPVPDREDWDDPLFRQTFANTVTFAVGNVALSTLLGLTVALVLNSRVRFRTFWRAIYFLPYVTSSVAIAIVWANIYNANYGLLNGILEMLGLPPQRFLASVSQAMPSVIAVAVWHSVGYFMILFLAGLQNIPGELYDAAKVDGAGDWQRFRFITLPLLKPTMLFVIVVNTLISLQVFDLVFILTNGGPVNATNTLVLYMYRTAFEFTRMGRATAMAILLFLITFVITLVQLHLLRERR
;
A
#
# COMPACT_ATOMS: atom_id res chain seq x y z
N MET A 1 -22.24 -1.26 -32.02
CA MET A 1 -22.88 -1.88 -30.85
C MET A 1 -22.57 -0.98 -29.66
N GLU A 2 -23.37 0.07 -29.46
CA GLU A 2 -23.20 0.99 -28.32
C GLU A 2 -23.40 0.19 -27.04
N THR A 3 -22.36 0.07 -26.23
CA THR A 3 -22.45 -0.42 -24.87
C THR A 3 -23.44 0.48 -24.14
N ARG A 4 -24.64 -0.05 -23.84
CA ARG A 4 -25.65 0.62 -23.00
C ARG A 4 -24.98 1.00 -21.69
N ILE A 5 -24.58 2.26 -21.57
CA ILE A 5 -23.97 2.81 -20.36
C ILE A 5 -24.99 2.61 -19.22
N GLY A 6 -24.58 2.06 -18.09
CA GLY A 6 -25.49 1.70 -16.99
C GLY A 6 -26.16 2.91 -16.34
N TRP A 7 -27.17 2.65 -15.51
CA TRP A 7 -27.83 3.72 -14.75
C TRP A 7 -26.87 4.42 -13.77
N TYR A 8 -25.92 3.67 -13.20
CA TYR A 8 -24.92 4.14 -12.24
C TYR A 8 -24.05 5.28 -12.78
N SER A 9 -23.85 5.34 -14.09
CA SER A 9 -23.09 6.39 -14.80
C SER A 9 -23.93 7.58 -15.23
N ARG A 10 -25.27 7.49 -15.13
CA ARG A 10 -26.19 8.60 -15.45
C ARG A 10 -26.71 9.32 -14.21
N CYS A 11 -26.74 8.63 -13.07
CA CYS A 11 -27.17 9.19 -11.79
C CYS A 11 -26.14 10.25 -11.32
N ARG A 12 -26.55 11.52 -11.17
CA ARG A 12 -25.67 12.63 -10.79
C ARG A 12 -25.98 13.20 -9.40
N ARG A 13 -27.23 13.10 -8.97
CA ARG A 13 -27.68 13.63 -7.67
C ARG A 13 -28.27 12.52 -6.82
N TRP A 14 -27.69 12.33 -5.64
CA TRP A 14 -28.13 11.35 -4.68
C TRP A 14 -28.78 12.02 -3.46
N GLY A 15 -29.97 11.54 -3.10
CA GLY A 15 -30.56 11.78 -1.79
C GLY A 15 -30.16 10.67 -0.82
N GLN A 16 -29.96 11.02 0.45
CA GLN A 16 -29.74 10.05 1.51
C GLN A 16 -30.67 10.33 2.68
N VAL A 17 -31.46 9.33 3.04
CA VAL A 17 -32.28 9.35 4.26
C VAL A 17 -31.55 8.53 5.32
N ASN A 18 -31.20 9.19 6.43
CA ASN A 18 -30.56 8.55 7.58
C ASN A 18 -31.57 8.42 8.71
N LEU A 19 -32.23 7.26 8.78
CA LEU A 19 -33.17 6.95 9.86
C LEU A 19 -32.41 6.53 11.11
N ARG A 20 -32.76 7.14 12.25
CA ARG A 20 -32.46 6.64 13.58
C ARG A 20 -33.54 5.64 13.98
N GLU A 21 -33.22 4.77 14.93
CA GLU A 21 -34.16 3.72 15.38
C GLU A 21 -35.51 4.30 15.83
N ILE A 22 -35.51 5.51 16.42
CA ILE A 22 -36.69 6.23 16.95
C ILE A 22 -37.54 6.95 15.90
N ASP A 23 -37.04 7.11 14.68
CA ASP A 23 -37.69 7.93 13.65
C ASP A 23 -38.93 7.29 12.97
N PRO A 24 -39.15 5.95 12.95
CA PRO A 24 -40.28 5.37 12.22
C PRO A 24 -41.68 5.96 12.51
N PRO A 25 -42.10 6.23 13.76
CA PRO A 25 -43.42 6.80 14.03
C PRO A 25 -43.54 8.27 13.62
N LEU A 26 -42.41 8.97 13.46
CA LEU A 26 -42.36 10.40 13.12
C LEU A 26 -42.15 10.65 11.63
N THR A 27 -41.83 9.61 10.86
CA THR A 27 -41.42 9.75 9.46
C THR A 27 -42.64 9.82 8.53
N ASP A 28 -42.87 10.99 7.94
CA ASP A 28 -43.83 11.18 6.85
C ASP A 28 -43.12 11.02 5.48
N VAL A 29 -43.41 9.93 4.78
CA VAL A 29 -42.81 9.63 3.46
C VAL A 29 -43.31 10.62 2.39
N SER A 30 -44.52 11.15 2.51
CA SER A 30 -45.08 12.10 1.54
C SER A 30 -44.33 13.44 1.55
N TRP A 31 -43.90 13.89 2.74
CA TRP A 31 -43.02 15.04 2.88
C TRP A 31 -41.67 14.81 2.19
N TRP A 32 -41.08 13.61 2.34
CA TRP A 32 -39.82 13.26 1.68
C TRP A 32 -39.95 13.20 0.15
N VAL A 33 -41.08 12.72 -0.37
CA VAL A 33 -41.39 12.76 -1.82
C VAL A 33 -41.33 14.18 -2.36
N GLU A 34 -41.88 15.15 -1.63
CA GLU A 34 -41.81 16.56 -2.03
C GLU A 34 -40.37 17.08 -2.00
N VAL A 35 -39.58 16.70 -1.00
CA VAL A 35 -38.14 17.01 -0.95
C VAL A 35 -37.42 16.44 -2.17
N PHE A 36 -37.63 15.16 -2.49
CA PHE A 36 -36.97 14.48 -3.62
C PHE A 36 -37.27 15.17 -4.95
N ARG A 37 -38.55 15.55 -5.18
CA ARG A 37 -38.98 16.31 -6.36
C ARG A 37 -38.31 17.67 -6.42
N ARG A 38 -38.33 18.43 -5.33
CA ARG A 38 -37.76 19.77 -5.26
C ARG A 38 -36.25 19.78 -5.48
N THR A 39 -35.54 18.77 -4.97
CA THR A 39 -34.08 18.64 -5.13
C THR A 39 -33.66 18.00 -6.43
N ARG A 40 -34.61 17.44 -7.21
CA ARG A 40 -34.36 16.76 -8.49
C ARG A 40 -33.24 15.72 -8.37
N ILE A 41 -33.32 14.87 -7.36
CA ILE A 41 -32.39 13.75 -7.21
C ILE A 41 -32.65 12.72 -8.31
N ASP A 42 -31.61 11.98 -8.68
CA ASP A 42 -31.66 10.89 -9.66
C ASP A 42 -31.68 9.51 -8.96
N GLY A 43 -31.23 9.46 -7.70
CA GLY A 43 -31.21 8.25 -6.89
C GLY A 43 -31.34 8.52 -5.40
N LEU A 44 -31.85 7.52 -4.67
CA LEU A 44 -32.09 7.55 -3.23
C LEU A 44 -31.30 6.42 -2.54
N THR A 45 -30.65 6.75 -1.43
CA THR A 45 -30.13 5.78 -0.48
C THR A 45 -30.99 5.84 0.79
N VAL A 46 -31.48 4.69 1.26
CA VAL A 46 -32.37 4.64 2.44
C VAL A 46 -32.06 3.40 3.28
N ASN A 47 -32.07 3.57 4.61
CA ASN A 47 -31.81 2.51 5.58
C ASN A 47 -32.68 1.27 5.33
N ALA A 48 -32.05 0.19 4.87
CA ALA A 48 -32.67 -1.12 4.68
C ALA A 48 -32.48 -1.98 5.92
N GLY A 49 -31.22 -2.30 6.24
CA GLY A 49 -30.90 -3.33 7.22
C GLY A 49 -29.45 -3.32 7.70
N GLY A 50 -29.02 -4.47 8.24
CA GLY A 50 -27.72 -4.64 8.88
C GLY A 50 -27.90 -4.70 10.39
N ILE A 51 -27.54 -3.64 11.12
CA ILE A 51 -27.80 -3.55 12.58
C ILE A 51 -29.32 -3.52 12.85
N ILE A 52 -30.09 -2.74 12.07
CA ILE A 52 -31.53 -2.49 12.31
C ILE A 52 -32.31 -2.63 11.00
N ALA A 53 -33.36 -3.45 11.01
CA ALA A 53 -34.35 -3.54 9.94
C ALA A 53 -35.46 -2.50 10.13
N TYR A 54 -35.70 -1.71 9.08
CA TYR A 54 -36.81 -0.75 8.98
C TYR A 54 -38.00 -1.31 8.19
N TYR A 55 -38.12 -2.64 8.18
CA TYR A 55 -39.13 -3.42 7.46
C TYR A 55 -39.45 -4.72 8.23
N PRO A 56 -40.56 -5.42 7.91
CA PRO A 56 -40.94 -6.67 8.57
C PRO A 56 -40.08 -7.85 8.11
N THR A 57 -38.81 -7.86 8.51
CA THR A 57 -37.85 -8.94 8.21
C THR A 57 -38.29 -10.28 8.77
N ARG A 58 -38.04 -11.33 7.99
CA ARG A 58 -38.27 -12.75 8.29
C ARG A 58 -36.98 -13.48 8.68
N ILE A 59 -35.83 -12.80 8.57
CA ILE A 59 -34.53 -13.37 8.96
C ILE A 59 -34.49 -13.51 10.49
N PRO A 60 -34.34 -14.74 11.03
CA PRO A 60 -34.30 -14.95 12.47
C PRO A 60 -33.16 -14.16 13.11
N GLY A 61 -33.49 -13.38 14.15
CA GLY A 61 -32.51 -12.57 14.89
C GLY A 61 -32.13 -11.24 14.24
N HIS A 62 -32.70 -10.88 13.08
CA HIS A 62 -32.50 -9.55 12.50
C HIS A 62 -33.31 -8.53 13.29
N TRP A 63 -32.60 -7.58 13.91
CA TRP A 63 -33.21 -6.65 14.84
C TRP A 63 -34.17 -5.71 14.12
N ARG A 64 -35.48 -5.91 14.33
CA ARG A 64 -36.51 -4.99 13.86
C ARG A 64 -36.58 -3.80 14.81
N SER A 65 -36.59 -2.57 14.28
CA SER A 65 -36.74 -1.38 15.13
C SER A 65 -37.95 -1.50 16.04
N ARG A 66 -37.75 -1.27 17.34
CA ARG A 66 -38.83 -1.29 18.36
C ARG A 66 -39.92 -0.25 18.10
N TRP A 67 -39.63 0.78 17.32
CA TRP A 67 -40.55 1.87 17.00
C TRP A 67 -41.28 1.66 15.68
N LEU A 68 -40.98 0.59 14.95
CA LEU A 68 -41.55 0.33 13.62
C LEU A 68 -43.03 -0.07 13.69
N GLY A 69 -43.46 -0.73 14.77
CA GLY A 69 -44.80 -1.33 14.84
C GLY A 69 -45.00 -2.35 13.72
N ASP A 70 -46.13 -2.25 13.01
CA ASP A 70 -46.46 -3.07 11.84
C ASP A 70 -46.10 -2.39 10.50
N ARG A 71 -45.38 -1.27 10.54
CA ARG A 71 -45.04 -0.47 9.37
C ARG A 71 -43.93 -1.13 8.54
N ASP A 72 -44.01 -0.99 7.22
CA ASP A 72 -42.90 -1.30 6.31
C ASP A 72 -42.31 0.01 5.77
N LEU A 73 -41.56 0.71 6.62
CA LEU A 73 -41.06 2.04 6.29
C LEU A 73 -40.06 2.03 5.14
N PHE A 74 -39.17 1.03 5.11
CA PHE A 74 -38.26 0.87 3.97
C PHE A 74 -39.03 0.64 2.67
N GLY A 75 -40.02 -0.27 2.68
CA GLY A 75 -40.89 -0.53 1.53
C GLY A 75 -41.65 0.70 1.05
N GLU A 76 -42.16 1.52 1.98
CA GLU A 76 -42.81 2.80 1.64
C GLU A 76 -41.87 3.76 0.92
N PHE A 77 -40.62 3.92 1.40
CA PHE A 77 -39.62 4.75 0.71
C PHE A 77 -39.25 4.19 -0.66
N VAL A 78 -39.09 2.88 -0.79
CA VAL A 78 -38.79 2.23 -2.06
C VAL A 78 -39.91 2.47 -3.06
N ALA A 79 -41.17 2.19 -2.69
CA ALA A 79 -42.32 2.40 -3.54
C ALA A 79 -42.48 3.87 -3.96
N ALA A 80 -42.30 4.80 -3.02
CA ALA A 80 -42.35 6.23 -3.26
C ALA A 80 -41.25 6.69 -4.24
N ALA A 81 -40.01 6.24 -4.05
CA ALA A 81 -38.88 6.62 -4.89
C ALA A 81 -38.98 6.03 -6.31
N LYS A 82 -39.37 4.76 -6.42
CA LYS A 82 -39.61 4.10 -7.72
C LYS A 82 -40.78 4.73 -8.47
N GLY A 83 -41.84 5.13 -7.77
CA GLY A 83 -42.96 5.89 -8.36
C GLY A 83 -42.54 7.26 -8.95
N LEU A 84 -41.42 7.81 -8.51
CA LEU A 84 -40.81 9.02 -9.09
C LEU A 84 -39.77 8.74 -10.18
N GLY A 85 -39.52 7.47 -10.53
CA GLY A 85 -38.50 7.06 -11.49
C GLY A 85 -37.06 7.15 -10.96
N LEU A 86 -36.87 7.19 -9.63
CA LEU A 86 -35.54 7.24 -9.02
C LEU A 86 -34.91 5.84 -8.94
N HIS A 87 -33.58 5.79 -9.00
CA HIS A 87 -32.85 4.60 -8.59
C HIS A 87 -32.79 4.50 -7.07
N VAL A 88 -32.86 3.29 -6.51
CA VAL A 88 -32.88 3.08 -5.06
C VAL A 88 -31.75 2.15 -4.65
N LEU A 89 -30.94 2.58 -3.69
CA LEU A 89 -29.95 1.73 -3.03
C LEU A 89 -30.37 1.45 -1.58
N GLY A 90 -30.46 0.16 -1.25
CA GLY A 90 -30.63 -0.29 0.13
C GLY A 90 -29.39 0.04 0.94
N ARG A 91 -29.53 0.92 1.92
CA ARG A 91 -28.43 1.31 2.80
C ARG A 91 -28.28 0.28 3.93
N MET A 92 -27.10 -0.29 4.05
CA MET A 92 -26.75 -1.24 5.11
C MET A 92 -25.77 -0.62 6.11
N ASP A 93 -25.82 -1.12 7.34
CA ASP A 93 -24.72 -1.02 8.31
C ASP A 93 -24.48 -2.42 8.88
N CYS A 94 -23.46 -3.12 8.40
CA CYS A 94 -23.24 -4.51 8.80
C CYS A 94 -22.31 -4.64 10.02
N ALA A 95 -21.82 -3.53 10.60
CA ALA A 95 -20.69 -3.56 11.52
C ALA A 95 -21.01 -4.10 12.93
N GLY A 96 -22.29 -4.29 13.26
CA GLY A 96 -22.68 -4.72 14.59
C GLY A 96 -24.04 -5.40 14.68
N VAL A 97 -24.34 -5.86 15.88
CA VAL A 97 -25.57 -6.58 16.22
C VAL A 97 -26.04 -6.21 17.62
N HIS A 98 -27.34 -6.33 17.87
CA HIS A 98 -27.92 -6.16 19.20
C HIS A 98 -27.58 -7.34 20.12
N ARG A 99 -27.70 -7.08 21.42
CA ARG A 99 -27.35 -8.00 22.52
C ARG A 99 -27.88 -9.43 22.38
N ASP A 100 -29.14 -9.60 22.00
CA ASP A 100 -29.75 -10.93 21.91
C ASP A 100 -29.11 -11.79 20.80
N PHE A 101 -28.82 -11.16 19.65
CA PHE A 101 -28.10 -11.81 18.57
C PHE A 101 -26.64 -12.10 18.97
N ALA A 102 -26.00 -11.14 19.65
CA ALA A 102 -24.64 -11.29 20.14
C ALA A 102 -24.48 -12.50 21.09
N TYR A 103 -25.44 -12.73 21.99
CA TYR A 103 -25.41 -13.87 22.91
C TYR A 103 -25.76 -15.22 22.27
N SER A 104 -26.57 -15.23 21.21
CA SER A 104 -26.85 -16.46 20.47
C SER A 104 -25.70 -16.88 19.56
N HIS A 105 -24.86 -15.94 19.12
CA HIS A 105 -23.73 -16.17 18.21
C HIS A 105 -22.42 -15.52 18.73
N PRO A 106 -21.92 -15.92 19.91
CA PRO A 106 -20.75 -15.27 20.52
C PRO A 106 -19.47 -15.46 19.70
N ASP A 107 -19.36 -16.55 18.93
CA ASP A 107 -18.24 -16.83 18.02
C ASP A 107 -18.20 -15.90 16.79
N TRP A 108 -19.29 -15.21 16.50
CA TRP A 108 -19.38 -14.27 15.38
C TRP A 108 -18.96 -12.84 15.74
N LEU A 109 -18.70 -12.59 17.02
CA LEU A 109 -18.31 -11.28 17.51
C LEU A 109 -16.81 -11.03 17.38
N MET A 110 -16.45 -9.76 17.33
CA MET A 110 -15.07 -9.36 17.60
C MET A 110 -14.82 -9.39 19.11
N VAL A 111 -13.73 -10.02 19.52
CA VAL A 111 -13.33 -10.11 20.93
C VAL A 111 -11.90 -9.63 21.14
N ASP A 112 -11.62 -9.09 22.33
CA ASP A 112 -10.27 -8.79 22.78
C ASP A 112 -9.49 -10.08 23.14
N LYS A 113 -8.24 -9.92 23.57
CA LYS A 113 -7.36 -11.05 23.93
C LYS A 113 -7.90 -11.88 25.10
N GLU A 114 -8.69 -11.28 25.99
CA GLU A 114 -9.38 -11.98 27.09
C GLU A 114 -10.69 -12.66 26.63
N GLY A 115 -11.07 -12.52 25.36
CA GLY A 115 -12.31 -13.07 24.82
C GLY A 115 -13.54 -12.20 25.10
N ARG A 116 -13.37 -10.96 25.59
CA ARG A 116 -14.48 -10.04 25.84
C ARG A 116 -14.91 -9.37 24.54
N PRO A 117 -16.22 -9.32 24.23
CA PRO A 117 -16.68 -8.76 22.97
C PRO A 117 -16.55 -7.24 22.96
N TYR A 118 -16.10 -6.69 21.82
CA TYR A 118 -16.02 -5.25 21.65
C TYR A 118 -17.41 -4.64 21.48
N GLN A 119 -17.72 -3.61 22.28
CA GLN A 119 -19.00 -2.89 22.23
C GLN A 119 -18.91 -1.60 21.40
N TYR A 120 -20.01 -1.28 20.75
CA TYR A 120 -20.20 -0.08 19.94
C TYR A 120 -20.72 1.07 20.81
N ARG A 121 -19.93 2.16 20.94
CA ARG A 121 -20.33 3.48 21.51
C ARG A 121 -21.21 3.44 22.77
N ASP A 122 -20.89 2.57 23.74
CA ASP A 122 -21.55 2.46 25.05
C ASP A 122 -23.05 2.12 25.01
N VAL A 123 -23.52 1.51 23.90
CA VAL A 123 -24.89 1.01 23.71
C VAL A 123 -24.90 -0.52 23.65
N GLU A 124 -26.07 -1.15 23.73
CA GLU A 124 -26.31 -2.61 23.66
C GLU A 124 -25.97 -3.27 22.29
N LEU A 125 -24.97 -2.73 21.60
CA LEU A 125 -24.49 -3.12 20.28
C LEU A 125 -23.08 -3.68 20.36
N TYR A 126 -22.84 -4.79 19.67
CA TYR A 126 -21.57 -5.51 19.66
C TYR A 126 -21.00 -5.57 18.25
N TYR A 127 -19.68 -5.41 18.11
CA TYR A 127 -19.01 -5.51 16.82
C TYR A 127 -18.97 -6.95 16.33
N THR A 128 -19.30 -7.15 15.06
CA THR A 128 -19.22 -8.46 14.37
C THR A 128 -17.87 -8.64 13.69
N CYS A 129 -17.39 -9.88 13.66
CA CYS A 129 -16.09 -10.18 13.08
C CYS A 129 -16.21 -10.40 11.56
N PRO A 130 -15.44 -9.66 10.72
CA PRO A 130 -15.45 -9.81 9.26
C PRO A 130 -15.00 -11.19 8.78
N ASN A 131 -14.21 -11.89 9.59
CA ASN A 131 -13.73 -13.25 9.29
C ASN A 131 -14.69 -14.35 9.78
N SER A 132 -15.76 -14.00 10.49
CA SER A 132 -16.73 -14.96 11.01
C SER A 132 -17.81 -15.32 9.97
N PRO A 133 -18.58 -16.39 10.21
CA PRO A 133 -19.72 -16.75 9.36
C PRO A 133 -20.77 -15.65 9.20
N TYR A 134 -20.87 -14.66 10.11
CA TYR A 134 -21.79 -13.53 10.00
C TYR A 134 -21.76 -12.85 8.62
N TYR A 135 -20.57 -12.59 8.07
CA TYR A 135 -20.43 -11.93 6.76
C TYR A 135 -20.55 -12.87 5.56
N ARG A 136 -20.43 -14.18 5.78
CA ARG A 136 -20.46 -15.18 4.70
C ARG A 136 -21.80 -15.89 4.58
N GLN A 137 -22.62 -15.83 5.63
CA GLN A 137 -23.90 -16.53 5.74
C GLN A 137 -25.02 -15.52 6.02
N TYR A 138 -24.99 -14.90 7.19
CA TYR A 138 -26.11 -14.10 7.70
C TYR A 138 -26.37 -12.79 6.93
N ILE A 139 -25.33 -11.96 6.72
CA ILE A 139 -25.47 -10.73 5.94
C ILE A 139 -25.93 -11.00 4.50
N PRO A 140 -25.38 -11.99 3.77
CA PRO A 140 -25.93 -12.43 2.49
C PRO A 140 -27.41 -12.83 2.53
N ASP A 141 -27.89 -13.46 3.60
CA ASP A 141 -29.30 -13.81 3.74
C ASP A 141 -30.20 -12.56 3.81
N ILE A 142 -29.77 -11.54 4.56
CA ILE A 142 -30.45 -10.23 4.60
C ILE A 142 -30.45 -9.56 3.22
N PHE A 143 -29.31 -9.57 2.52
CA PHE A 143 -29.23 -9.02 1.16
C PHE A 143 -30.20 -9.72 0.21
N ARG A 144 -30.29 -11.05 0.27
CA ARG A 144 -31.23 -11.82 -0.57
C ARG A 144 -32.68 -11.54 -0.20
N GLU A 145 -33.01 -11.44 1.09
CA GLU A 145 -34.37 -11.07 1.53
C GLU A 145 -34.77 -9.72 0.93
N VAL A 146 -33.92 -8.70 1.08
CA VAL A 146 -34.25 -7.35 0.59
C VAL A 146 -34.38 -7.34 -0.93
N LEU A 147 -33.46 -7.97 -1.68
CA LEU A 147 -33.54 -8.05 -3.14
C LEU A 147 -34.77 -8.79 -3.65
N ASN A 148 -35.20 -9.83 -2.95
CA ASN A 148 -36.36 -10.63 -3.34
C ASN A 148 -37.70 -9.97 -2.96
N THR A 149 -37.68 -9.01 -2.03
CA THR A 149 -38.89 -8.39 -1.48
C THR A 149 -39.14 -7.00 -2.08
N TYR A 150 -38.08 -6.25 -2.38
CA TYR A 150 -38.17 -4.85 -2.77
C TYR A 150 -37.51 -4.58 -4.12
N ASP A 151 -38.12 -3.71 -4.93
CA ASP A 151 -37.51 -3.21 -6.17
C ASP A 151 -36.43 -2.18 -5.80
N ILE A 152 -35.18 -2.64 -5.71
CA ILE A 152 -34.00 -1.80 -5.51
C ILE A 152 -32.96 -2.07 -6.59
N ASP A 153 -32.14 -1.06 -6.90
CA ASP A 153 -31.11 -1.13 -7.95
C ASP A 153 -29.75 -1.62 -7.41
N GLY A 154 -29.60 -1.76 -6.09
CA GLY A 154 -28.38 -2.24 -5.45
C GLY A 154 -28.30 -1.88 -3.96
N PHE A 155 -27.10 -1.97 -3.40
CA PHE A 155 -26.84 -1.66 -1.99
C PHE A 155 -25.70 -0.67 -1.80
N PHE A 156 -25.72 -0.02 -0.63
CA PHE A 156 -24.67 0.86 -0.14
C PHE A 156 -24.41 0.58 1.34
N ASP A 157 -23.20 0.16 1.71
CA ASP A 157 -22.84 -0.11 3.11
C ASP A 157 -22.02 1.05 3.72
N ASN A 158 -22.34 1.43 4.96
CA ASN A 158 -21.68 2.53 5.69
C ASN A 158 -20.66 2.05 6.70
N GLY A 159 -20.61 0.74 6.95
CA GLY A 159 -19.88 0.17 8.05
C GLY A 159 -19.36 -1.21 7.74
N TRP A 160 -18.11 -1.27 7.30
CA TRP A 160 -17.29 -2.44 7.60
C TRP A 160 -16.69 -2.22 8.99
N PRO A 161 -16.55 -3.25 9.83
CA PRO A 161 -15.91 -3.16 11.13
C PRO A 161 -14.45 -2.81 10.89
N SER A 162 -14.17 -1.52 10.82
CA SER A 162 -12.81 -1.03 10.80
C SER A 162 -12.26 -1.27 12.21
N LEU A 163 -11.28 -2.15 12.31
CA LEU A 163 -10.30 -2.20 13.42
C LEU A 163 -9.51 -0.86 13.55
N GLY A 164 -9.98 0.23 12.91
CA GLY A 164 -9.27 1.47 12.67
C GLY A 164 -9.72 2.64 13.55
N ARG A 165 -10.89 2.58 14.21
CA ARG A 165 -11.32 3.65 15.14
C ARG A 165 -10.95 3.41 16.60
N ARG A 166 -10.68 2.17 16.99
CA ARG A 166 -10.09 1.76 18.27
C ARG A 166 -8.97 0.80 17.91
N GLU A 167 -7.84 0.87 18.59
CA GLU A 167 -6.64 0.02 18.38
C GLU A 167 -6.88 -1.46 18.78
N ALA A 168 -8.05 -2.00 18.41
CA ALA A 168 -8.54 -3.29 18.79
C ALA A 168 -8.05 -4.33 17.79
N ILE A 169 -7.33 -5.34 18.26
CA ILE A 169 -7.05 -6.57 17.51
C ILE A 169 -8.13 -7.58 17.91
N CYS A 170 -8.71 -8.27 16.93
CA CYS A 170 -9.71 -9.30 17.20
C CYS A 170 -9.04 -10.65 17.42
N HIS A 171 -9.24 -11.23 18.60
CA HIS A 171 -8.71 -12.54 18.98
C HIS A 171 -9.75 -13.65 18.90
N CYS A 172 -10.85 -13.47 18.15
CA CYS A 172 -11.83 -14.55 17.99
C CYS A 172 -11.22 -15.74 17.25
N VAL A 173 -11.82 -16.93 17.41
CA VAL A 173 -11.33 -18.19 16.82
C VAL A 173 -11.13 -18.09 15.30
N HIS A 174 -11.96 -17.31 14.60
CA HIS A 174 -11.86 -17.11 13.15
C HIS A 174 -10.65 -16.27 12.76
N CYS A 175 -10.39 -15.17 13.48
CA CYS A 175 -9.21 -14.33 13.26
C CYS A 175 -7.94 -15.09 13.59
N GLN A 176 -7.90 -15.83 14.71
CA GLN A 176 -6.76 -16.66 15.07
C GLN A 176 -6.45 -17.71 14.01
N ARG A 177 -7.47 -18.42 13.52
CA ARG A 177 -7.32 -19.43 12.49
C ARG A 177 -6.85 -18.82 11.16
N ALA A 178 -7.53 -17.78 10.69
CA ALA A 178 -7.22 -17.14 9.41
C ALA A 178 -5.80 -16.54 9.41
N PHE A 179 -5.42 -15.87 10.50
CA PHE A 179 -4.09 -15.27 10.62
C PHE A 179 -2.99 -16.32 10.69
N ARG A 180 -3.19 -17.40 11.47
CA ARG A 180 -2.22 -18.50 11.56
C ARG A 180 -2.06 -19.24 10.24
N GLN A 181 -3.13 -19.42 9.47
CA GLN A 181 -3.06 -20.00 8.13
C GLN A 181 -2.27 -19.12 7.15
N ALA A 182 -2.42 -17.80 7.26
CA ALA A 182 -1.74 -16.87 6.37
C ALA A 182 -0.25 -16.65 6.72
N THR A 183 0.09 -16.67 8.01
CA THR A 183 1.42 -16.24 8.49
C THR A 183 2.23 -17.33 9.17
N GLY A 184 1.60 -18.40 9.65
CA GLY A 184 2.21 -19.40 10.53
C GLY A 184 2.28 -19.01 12.01
N PHE A 185 1.95 -17.76 12.37
CA PHE A 185 2.08 -17.20 13.72
C PHE A 185 0.71 -16.99 14.40
N PRO A 186 0.64 -16.90 15.75
CA PRO A 186 -0.56 -16.44 16.44
C PRO A 186 -0.85 -14.97 16.15
N VAL A 187 -2.12 -14.56 16.33
CA VAL A 187 -2.51 -13.14 16.23
C VAL A 187 -1.77 -12.35 17.32
N PRO A 188 -1.08 -11.25 16.98
CA PRO A 188 -0.32 -10.46 17.95
C PRO A 188 -1.25 -9.78 18.97
N ASP A 189 -0.84 -9.76 20.24
CA ASP A 189 -1.61 -9.15 21.34
C ASP A 189 -1.52 -7.62 21.37
N ARG A 190 -0.46 -7.08 20.77
CA ARG A 190 -0.17 -5.65 20.68
C ARG A 190 0.71 -5.40 19.47
N GLU A 191 0.82 -4.14 19.05
CA GLU A 191 1.90 -3.74 18.17
C GLU A 191 3.24 -3.93 18.91
N ASP A 192 4.12 -4.74 18.33
CA ASP A 192 5.40 -5.10 18.91
C ASP A 192 6.53 -4.57 18.03
N TRP A 193 7.44 -3.79 18.61
CA TRP A 193 8.62 -3.28 17.90
C TRP A 193 9.69 -4.37 17.74
N ASP A 194 9.60 -5.45 18.53
CA ASP A 194 10.38 -6.66 18.36
C ASP A 194 9.74 -7.66 17.37
N ASP A 195 8.62 -7.30 16.72
CA ASP A 195 7.94 -8.14 15.74
C ASP A 195 8.94 -8.61 14.68
N PRO A 196 9.11 -9.94 14.50
CA PRO A 196 9.96 -10.52 13.47
C PRO A 196 9.70 -9.93 12.07
N LEU A 197 8.44 -9.59 11.75
CA LEU A 197 8.06 -8.94 10.50
C LEU A 197 8.59 -7.50 10.41
N PHE A 198 8.46 -6.71 11.48
CA PHE A 198 9.01 -5.35 11.51
C PHE A 198 10.54 -5.37 11.38
N ARG A 199 11.20 -6.28 12.11
CA ARG A 199 12.65 -6.48 12.01
C ARG A 199 13.08 -6.95 10.63
N GLN A 200 12.28 -7.82 9.99
CA GLN A 200 12.50 -8.23 8.60
C GLN A 200 12.35 -7.06 7.64
N THR A 201 11.31 -6.24 7.76
CA THR A 201 11.08 -5.06 6.92
C THR A 201 12.20 -4.02 7.08
N PHE A 202 12.68 -3.81 8.30
CA PHE A 202 13.83 -2.96 8.56
C PHE A 202 15.11 -3.54 7.94
N ALA A 203 15.37 -4.84 8.15
CA ALA A 203 16.53 -5.53 7.58
C ALA A 203 16.51 -5.47 6.04
N ASN A 204 15.37 -5.72 5.40
CA ASN A 204 15.20 -5.59 3.95
C ASN A 204 15.53 -4.18 3.45
N THR A 205 15.06 -3.16 4.17
CA THR A 205 15.35 -1.75 3.82
C THR A 205 16.85 -1.46 3.89
N VAL A 206 17.53 -1.96 4.93
CA VAL A 206 18.99 -1.82 5.08
C VAL A 206 19.73 -2.62 4.00
N THR A 207 19.34 -3.87 3.74
CA THR A 207 19.94 -4.71 2.70
C THR A 207 19.82 -4.07 1.32
N PHE A 208 18.62 -3.56 0.99
CA PHE A 208 18.40 -2.81 -0.25
C PHE A 208 19.29 -1.56 -0.29
N ALA A 209 19.29 -0.75 0.76
CA ALA A 209 20.02 0.51 0.78
C ALA A 209 21.53 0.30 0.68
N VAL A 210 22.11 -0.61 1.46
CA VAL A 210 23.54 -0.91 1.41
C VAL A 210 23.92 -1.50 0.06
N GLY A 211 23.14 -2.45 -0.46
CA GLY A 211 23.42 -3.08 -1.75
C GLY A 211 23.36 -2.08 -2.91
N ASN A 212 22.30 -1.26 -2.96
CA ASN A 212 22.18 -0.24 -3.99
C ASN A 212 23.27 0.83 -3.86
N VAL A 213 23.53 1.35 -2.65
CA VAL A 213 24.54 2.39 -2.43
C VAL A 213 25.92 1.90 -2.83
N ALA A 214 26.35 0.74 -2.33
CA ALA A 214 27.68 0.21 -2.61
C ALA A 214 27.87 -0.05 -4.12
N LEU A 215 26.94 -0.75 -4.75
CA LEU A 215 27.08 -1.18 -6.15
C LEU A 215 26.95 -0.01 -7.13
N SER A 216 25.95 0.87 -6.97
CA SER A 216 25.75 2.00 -7.89
C SER A 216 26.84 3.07 -7.75
N THR A 217 27.40 3.24 -6.55
CA THR A 217 28.54 4.13 -6.32
C THR A 217 29.82 3.57 -6.95
N LEU A 218 30.11 2.28 -6.74
CA LEU A 218 31.25 1.60 -7.33
C LEU A 218 31.19 1.61 -8.86
N LEU A 219 30.04 1.19 -9.43
CA LEU A 219 29.84 1.17 -10.87
C LEU A 219 29.81 2.57 -11.46
N GLY A 220 29.15 3.53 -10.81
CA GLY A 220 29.14 4.93 -11.23
C GLY A 220 30.54 5.53 -11.32
N LEU A 221 31.38 5.30 -10.29
CA LEU A 221 32.78 5.74 -10.30
C LEU A 221 33.56 5.03 -11.42
N THR A 222 33.39 3.72 -11.57
CA THR A 222 34.11 2.93 -12.58
C THR A 222 33.80 3.43 -13.99
N VAL A 223 32.52 3.62 -14.31
CA VAL A 223 32.10 4.16 -15.61
C VAL A 223 32.59 5.59 -15.77
N ALA A 224 32.56 6.42 -14.72
CA ALA A 224 33.08 7.78 -14.77
C ALA A 224 34.59 7.82 -15.07
N LEU A 225 35.39 6.95 -14.44
CA LEU A 225 36.83 6.83 -14.71
C LEU A 225 37.11 6.41 -16.16
N VAL A 226 36.38 5.41 -16.65
CA VAL A 226 36.49 4.96 -18.05
C VAL A 226 36.16 6.12 -18.99
N LEU A 227 35.04 6.80 -18.79
CA LEU A 227 34.64 7.92 -19.65
C LEU A 227 35.48 9.18 -19.45
N ASN A 228 36.20 9.31 -18.35
CA ASN A 228 37.16 10.39 -18.15
C ASN A 228 38.47 10.17 -18.90
N SER A 229 38.72 8.95 -19.38
CA SER A 229 39.85 8.63 -20.25
C SER A 229 39.56 9.00 -21.73
N ARG A 230 40.50 8.73 -22.64
CA ARG A 230 40.40 9.05 -24.08
C ARG A 230 39.47 8.07 -24.82
N VAL A 231 38.20 7.99 -24.44
CA VAL A 231 37.19 7.13 -25.07
C VAL A 231 36.57 7.80 -26.30
N ARG A 232 36.48 7.08 -27.41
CA ARG A 232 35.80 7.54 -28.64
C ARG A 232 34.28 7.64 -28.39
N PHE A 233 33.65 8.69 -28.93
CA PHE A 233 32.21 8.96 -28.76
C PHE A 233 31.75 9.16 -27.30
N ARG A 234 32.57 9.80 -26.45
CA ARG A 234 32.27 10.05 -25.03
C ARG A 234 30.86 10.60 -24.77
N THR A 235 30.39 11.55 -25.58
CA THR A 235 29.06 12.16 -25.43
C THR A 235 27.93 11.16 -25.64
N PHE A 236 28.08 10.25 -26.61
CA PHE A 236 27.10 9.19 -26.88
C PHE A 236 27.00 8.21 -25.71
N TRP A 237 28.14 7.76 -25.17
CA TRP A 237 28.15 6.88 -24.00
C TRP A 237 27.55 7.54 -22.76
N ARG A 238 27.86 8.82 -22.50
CA ARG A 238 27.22 9.58 -21.40
C ARG A 238 25.70 9.59 -21.53
N ALA A 239 25.18 9.78 -22.75
CA ALA A 239 23.74 9.78 -23.00
C ALA A 239 23.12 8.39 -22.72
N ILE A 240 23.73 7.31 -23.21
CA ILE A 240 23.22 5.94 -22.98
C ILE A 240 23.15 5.60 -21.50
N TYR A 241 24.24 5.83 -20.75
CA TYR A 241 24.27 5.50 -19.32
C TYR A 241 23.30 6.37 -18.51
N PHE A 242 23.07 7.62 -18.92
CA PHE A 242 22.17 8.54 -18.23
C PHE A 242 20.68 8.33 -18.58
N LEU A 243 20.38 7.77 -19.75
CA LEU A 243 19.00 7.59 -20.24
C LEU A 243 18.07 6.84 -19.27
N PRO A 244 18.49 5.74 -18.59
CA PRO A 244 17.66 5.09 -17.60
C PRO A 244 17.16 6.04 -16.52
N TYR A 245 18.05 6.89 -15.97
CA TYR A 245 17.72 7.77 -14.85
C TYR A 245 16.68 8.86 -15.19
N VAL A 246 16.63 9.28 -16.46
CA VAL A 246 15.64 10.27 -16.92
C VAL A 246 14.27 9.63 -17.17
N THR A 247 14.23 8.30 -17.28
CA THR A 247 12.98 7.56 -17.53
C THR A 247 12.22 7.35 -16.21
N SER A 248 10.89 7.35 -16.28
CA SER A 248 10.06 7.07 -15.11
C SER A 248 10.39 5.70 -14.51
N SER A 249 10.70 5.68 -13.22
CA SER A 249 10.97 4.47 -12.44
C SER A 249 9.81 3.47 -12.46
N VAL A 250 8.57 3.95 -12.54
CA VAL A 250 7.36 3.12 -12.71
C VAL A 250 7.40 2.38 -14.05
N ALA A 251 7.71 3.09 -15.14
CA ALA A 251 7.79 2.49 -16.47
C ALA A 251 8.93 1.45 -16.53
N ILE A 252 10.08 1.78 -15.93
CA ILE A 252 11.22 0.86 -15.80
C ILE A 252 10.79 -0.40 -15.04
N ALA A 253 10.12 -0.25 -13.90
CA ALA A 253 9.68 -1.39 -13.10
C ALA A 253 8.73 -2.31 -13.89
N ILE A 254 7.80 -1.76 -14.66
CA ILE A 254 6.88 -2.55 -15.49
C ILE A 254 7.64 -3.33 -16.58
N VAL A 255 8.59 -2.67 -17.25
CA VAL A 255 9.43 -3.33 -18.27
C VAL A 255 10.26 -4.45 -17.65
N TRP A 256 10.93 -4.17 -16.52
CA TRP A 256 11.73 -5.18 -15.82
C TRP A 256 10.90 -6.32 -15.23
N ALA A 257 9.67 -6.08 -14.79
CA ALA A 257 8.75 -7.12 -14.35
C ALA A 257 8.46 -8.13 -15.49
N ASN A 258 8.35 -7.65 -16.73
CA ASN A 258 8.20 -8.51 -17.90
C ASN A 258 9.51 -9.23 -18.25
N ILE A 259 10.65 -8.52 -18.22
CA ILE A 259 11.97 -9.12 -18.48
C ILE A 259 12.30 -10.25 -17.48
N TYR A 260 11.93 -10.08 -16.21
CA TYR A 260 12.13 -11.05 -15.14
C TYR A 260 11.03 -12.12 -15.02
N ASN A 261 10.03 -12.12 -15.90
CA ASN A 261 8.94 -13.08 -15.79
C ASN A 261 9.44 -14.53 -15.91
N ALA A 262 9.01 -15.38 -14.97
CA ALA A 262 9.49 -16.76 -14.88
C ALA A 262 9.09 -17.63 -16.10
N ASN A 263 7.98 -17.31 -16.76
CA ASN A 263 7.37 -18.14 -17.81
C ASN A 263 7.68 -17.66 -19.23
N TYR A 264 7.79 -16.34 -19.43
CA TYR A 264 7.97 -15.73 -20.76
C TYR A 264 8.99 -14.60 -20.78
N GLY A 265 9.72 -14.39 -19.68
CA GLY A 265 10.64 -13.26 -19.55
C GLY A 265 11.86 -13.39 -20.45
N LEU A 266 12.30 -12.26 -20.98
CA LEU A 266 13.45 -12.18 -21.89
C LEU A 266 14.73 -12.80 -21.29
N LEU A 267 15.00 -12.58 -19.99
CA LEU A 267 16.20 -13.15 -19.37
C LEU A 267 16.15 -14.67 -19.27
N ASN A 268 15.00 -15.25 -18.97
CA ASN A 268 14.88 -16.72 -18.96
C ASN A 268 15.00 -17.30 -20.36
N GLY A 269 14.49 -16.61 -21.40
CA GLY A 269 14.75 -17.00 -22.79
C GLY A 269 16.24 -17.03 -23.14
N ILE A 270 17.02 -16.03 -22.68
CA ILE A 270 18.48 -16.01 -22.86
C ILE A 270 19.16 -17.14 -22.06
N LEU A 271 18.73 -17.41 -20.82
CA LEU A 271 19.27 -18.50 -20.02
C LEU A 271 19.02 -19.86 -20.69
N GLU A 272 17.81 -20.09 -21.19
CA GLU A 272 17.44 -21.31 -21.90
C GLU A 272 18.26 -21.49 -23.20
N MET A 273 18.49 -20.41 -23.96
CA MET A 273 19.38 -20.44 -25.13
C MET A 273 20.82 -20.83 -24.79
N LEU A 274 21.28 -20.48 -23.58
CA LEU A 274 22.60 -20.85 -23.06
C LEU A 274 22.61 -22.23 -22.36
N GLY A 275 21.49 -22.96 -22.35
CA GLY A 275 21.35 -24.26 -21.69
C GLY A 275 21.26 -24.20 -20.16
N LEU A 276 20.95 -23.03 -19.58
CA LEU A 276 20.79 -22.82 -18.15
C LEU A 276 19.32 -22.94 -17.71
N PRO A 277 19.05 -23.42 -16.48
CA PRO A 277 17.67 -23.55 -15.99
C PRO A 277 17.01 -22.18 -15.75
N PRO A 278 15.70 -22.04 -16.03
CA PRO A 278 14.99 -20.79 -15.82
C PRO A 278 14.98 -20.39 -14.34
N GLN A 279 15.14 -19.10 -14.09
CA GLN A 279 15.21 -18.51 -12.75
C GLN A 279 13.91 -17.82 -12.36
N ARG A 280 13.62 -17.84 -11.06
CA ARG A 280 12.43 -17.21 -10.47
C ARG A 280 12.83 -15.89 -9.81
N PHE A 281 13.40 -14.98 -10.60
CA PHE A 281 13.98 -13.72 -10.14
C PHE A 281 13.11 -12.99 -9.10
N LEU A 282 11.82 -12.77 -9.40
CA LEU A 282 10.90 -12.04 -8.54
C LEU A 282 10.06 -12.95 -7.61
N ALA A 283 9.99 -14.24 -7.90
CA ALA A 283 9.13 -15.19 -7.18
C ALA A 283 9.90 -16.08 -6.18
N SER A 284 11.21 -15.93 -6.08
CA SER A 284 12.05 -16.62 -5.09
C SER A 284 12.43 -15.69 -3.94
N VAL A 285 12.34 -16.19 -2.70
CA VAL A 285 12.71 -15.47 -1.47
C VAL A 285 14.18 -15.03 -1.51
N SER A 286 15.08 -15.83 -2.10
CA SER A 286 16.52 -15.53 -2.14
C SER A 286 16.93 -14.63 -3.30
N GLN A 287 16.15 -14.58 -4.39
CA GLN A 287 16.51 -13.83 -5.60
C GLN A 287 15.77 -12.49 -5.72
N ALA A 288 14.58 -12.36 -5.12
CA ALA A 288 13.74 -11.17 -5.28
C ALA A 288 14.46 -9.89 -4.90
N MET A 289 15.03 -9.81 -3.69
CA MET A 289 15.76 -8.62 -3.25
C MET A 289 16.99 -8.30 -4.12
N PRO A 290 17.90 -9.26 -4.41
CA PRO A 290 18.98 -9.03 -5.36
C PRO A 290 18.52 -8.54 -6.74
N SER A 291 17.42 -9.06 -7.28
CA SER A 291 16.86 -8.63 -8.56
C SER A 291 16.34 -7.20 -8.50
N VAL A 292 15.65 -6.80 -7.42
CA VAL A 292 15.22 -5.40 -7.25
C VAL A 292 16.44 -4.47 -7.12
N ILE A 293 17.48 -4.86 -6.37
CA ILE A 293 18.73 -4.09 -6.27
C ILE A 293 19.41 -3.96 -7.64
N ALA A 294 19.46 -5.02 -8.45
CA ALA A 294 20.08 -4.97 -9.77
C ALA A 294 19.41 -3.92 -10.69
N VAL A 295 18.07 -3.86 -10.67
CA VAL A 295 17.31 -2.83 -11.43
C VAL A 295 17.57 -1.43 -10.88
N ALA A 296 17.58 -1.26 -9.56
CA ALA A 296 17.85 0.03 -8.91
C ALA A 296 19.26 0.55 -9.24
N VAL A 297 20.26 -0.33 -9.23
CA VAL A 297 21.64 -0.02 -9.61
C VAL A 297 21.70 0.36 -11.08
N TRP A 298 21.14 -0.46 -11.98
CA TRP A 298 21.10 -0.15 -13.41
C TRP A 298 20.44 1.20 -13.71
N HIS A 299 19.33 1.50 -13.03
CA HIS A 299 18.61 2.76 -13.15
C HIS A 299 19.44 3.97 -12.68
N SER A 300 20.20 3.84 -11.59
CA SER A 300 20.86 4.97 -10.91
C SER A 300 22.32 5.19 -11.30
N VAL A 301 23.02 4.19 -11.86
CA VAL A 301 24.45 4.26 -12.21
C VAL A 301 24.78 5.47 -13.10
N GLY A 302 23.91 5.79 -14.06
CA GLY A 302 24.10 6.95 -14.94
C GLY A 302 24.16 8.29 -14.23
N TYR A 303 23.31 8.48 -13.23
CA TYR A 303 23.28 9.71 -12.44
C TYR A 303 24.57 9.89 -11.63
N PHE A 304 24.98 8.87 -10.90
CA PHE A 304 26.21 8.91 -10.10
C PHE A 304 27.46 9.00 -10.96
N MET A 305 27.48 8.35 -12.14
CA MET A 305 28.53 8.51 -13.13
C MET A 305 28.72 9.99 -13.52
N ILE A 306 27.64 10.74 -13.80
CA ILE A 306 27.76 12.16 -14.17
C ILE A 306 28.34 12.99 -13.02
N LEU A 307 27.89 12.75 -11.78
CA LEU A 307 28.41 13.44 -10.61
C LEU A 307 29.91 13.17 -10.41
N PHE A 308 30.33 11.90 -10.49
CA PHE A 308 31.75 11.56 -10.43
C PHE A 308 32.55 12.16 -11.57
N LEU A 309 32.00 12.18 -12.79
CA LEU A 309 32.68 12.75 -13.94
C LEU A 309 32.92 14.26 -13.78
N ALA A 310 31.95 14.99 -13.23
CA ALA A 310 32.12 16.40 -12.88
C ALA A 310 33.20 16.59 -11.79
N GLY A 311 33.20 15.74 -10.76
CA GLY A 311 34.24 15.75 -9.72
C GLY A 311 35.64 15.48 -10.27
N LEU A 312 35.78 14.48 -11.15
CA LEU A 312 37.04 14.14 -11.82
C LEU A 312 37.55 15.27 -12.72
N GLN A 313 36.66 16.01 -13.38
CA GLN A 313 37.00 17.14 -14.24
C GLN A 313 37.48 18.37 -13.48
N ASN A 314 37.14 18.48 -12.19
CA ASN A 314 37.60 19.58 -11.33
C ASN A 314 39.01 19.35 -10.75
N ILE A 315 39.58 18.15 -10.91
CA ILE A 315 40.93 17.87 -10.43
C ILE A 315 41.94 18.51 -11.39
N PRO A 316 42.84 19.41 -10.93
CA PRO A 316 43.81 20.06 -11.80
C PRO A 316 44.69 19.06 -12.54
N GLY A 317 44.80 19.21 -13.86
CA GLY A 317 45.62 18.33 -14.71
C GLY A 317 47.11 18.31 -14.32
N GLU A 318 47.60 19.45 -13.84
CA GLU A 318 49.00 19.66 -13.44
C GLU A 318 49.46 18.68 -12.35
N LEU A 319 48.58 18.27 -11.44
CA LEU A 319 48.89 17.27 -10.41
C LEU A 319 49.20 15.90 -11.02
N TYR A 320 48.50 15.53 -12.09
CA TYR A 320 48.75 14.28 -12.79
C TYR A 320 50.03 14.34 -13.61
N ASP A 321 50.38 15.50 -14.17
CA ASP A 321 51.61 15.66 -14.95
C ASP A 321 52.83 15.71 -14.05
N ALA A 322 52.77 16.40 -12.91
CA ALA A 322 53.80 16.36 -11.87
C ALA A 322 54.05 14.91 -11.39
N ALA A 323 52.99 14.18 -11.08
CA ALA A 323 53.12 12.79 -10.63
C ALA A 323 53.71 11.85 -11.70
N LYS A 324 53.49 12.10 -13.00
CA LYS A 324 54.17 11.33 -14.07
C LYS A 324 55.67 11.61 -14.10
N VAL A 325 56.08 12.86 -13.87
CA VAL A 325 57.50 13.24 -13.76
C VAL A 325 58.16 12.54 -12.56
N ASP A 326 57.43 12.42 -11.44
CA ASP A 326 57.86 11.66 -10.25
C ASP A 326 57.82 10.12 -10.42
N GLY A 327 57.50 9.62 -11.62
CA GLY A 327 57.45 8.19 -11.93
C GLY A 327 56.23 7.45 -11.39
N ALA A 328 55.16 8.16 -10.99
CA ALA A 328 53.96 7.54 -10.45
C ALA A 328 53.14 6.79 -11.52
N GLY A 329 52.94 5.49 -11.31
CA GLY A 329 52.06 4.64 -12.13
C GLY A 329 50.57 5.01 -12.00
N ASP A 330 49.72 4.41 -12.84
CA ASP A 330 48.28 4.73 -12.86
C ASP A 330 47.58 4.44 -11.52
N TRP A 331 47.95 3.33 -10.86
CA TRP A 331 47.39 2.98 -9.54
C TRP A 331 47.82 3.97 -8.45
N GLN A 332 49.07 4.44 -8.48
CA GLN A 332 49.56 5.45 -7.53
C GLN A 332 48.83 6.78 -7.75
N ARG A 333 48.70 7.24 -8.99
CA ARG A 333 47.92 8.44 -9.32
C ARG A 333 46.46 8.31 -8.88
N PHE A 334 45.82 7.16 -9.11
CA PHE A 334 44.46 6.93 -8.64
C PHE A 334 44.35 6.96 -7.10
N ARG A 335 45.23 6.26 -6.38
CA ARG A 335 45.15 6.11 -4.92
C ARG A 335 45.56 7.35 -4.14
N PHE A 336 46.52 8.14 -4.66
CA PHE A 336 47.11 9.28 -3.97
C PHE A 336 46.65 10.65 -4.49
N ILE A 337 46.13 10.75 -5.72
CA ILE A 337 45.61 12.01 -6.28
C ILE A 337 44.11 11.91 -6.48
N THR A 338 43.64 10.96 -7.30
CA THR A 338 42.23 10.91 -7.69
C THR A 338 41.31 10.64 -6.51
N LEU A 339 41.52 9.56 -5.76
CA LEU A 339 40.63 9.18 -4.65
C LEU A 339 40.58 10.25 -3.53
N PRO A 340 41.70 10.82 -3.05
CA PRO A 340 41.66 11.88 -2.05
C PRO A 340 40.93 13.13 -2.55
N LEU A 341 41.24 13.61 -3.76
CA LEU A 341 40.64 14.84 -4.30
C LEU A 341 39.18 14.65 -4.74
N LEU A 342 38.75 13.41 -5.02
CA LEU A 342 37.36 13.07 -5.33
C LEU A 342 36.51 12.82 -4.07
N LYS A 343 37.12 12.78 -2.88
CA LYS A 343 36.43 12.51 -1.61
C LYS A 343 35.21 13.41 -1.35
N PRO A 344 35.22 14.73 -1.65
CA PRO A 344 34.02 15.56 -1.49
C PRO A 344 32.86 15.13 -2.40
N THR A 345 33.16 14.75 -3.65
CA THR A 345 32.17 14.21 -4.59
C THR A 345 31.68 12.83 -4.15
N MET A 346 32.57 11.97 -3.66
CA MET A 346 32.23 10.67 -3.09
C MET A 346 31.27 10.78 -1.91
N LEU A 347 31.54 11.71 -0.99
CA LEU A 347 30.67 12.02 0.14
C LEU A 347 29.28 12.43 -0.34
N PHE A 348 29.21 13.38 -1.28
CA PHE A 348 27.95 13.85 -1.83
C PHE A 348 27.16 12.71 -2.49
N VAL A 349 27.81 11.90 -3.33
CA VAL A 349 27.19 10.75 -3.99
C VAL A 349 26.65 9.76 -2.97
N ILE A 350 27.46 9.35 -1.99
CA ILE A 350 27.05 8.37 -0.97
C ILE A 350 25.85 8.89 -0.17
N VAL A 351 25.85 10.16 0.24
CA VAL A 351 24.73 10.76 0.98
C VAL A 351 23.47 10.74 0.14
N VAL A 352 23.50 11.34 -1.06
CA VAL A 352 22.32 11.41 -1.94
C VAL A 352 21.79 10.03 -2.28
N ASN A 353 22.68 9.08 -2.57
CA ASN A 353 22.32 7.71 -2.88
C ASN A 353 21.69 6.99 -1.67
N THR A 354 22.20 7.24 -0.47
CA THR A 354 21.62 6.69 0.77
C THR A 354 20.21 7.23 0.99
N LEU A 355 20.01 8.54 0.82
CA LEU A 355 18.70 9.18 0.93
C LEU A 355 17.68 8.55 -0.02
N ILE A 356 18.04 8.44 -1.30
CA ILE A 356 17.17 7.84 -2.34
C ILE A 356 16.90 6.37 -2.02
N SER A 357 17.91 5.60 -1.62
CA SER A 357 17.76 4.16 -1.41
C SER A 357 16.92 3.82 -0.18
N LEU A 358 17.00 4.59 0.90
CA LEU A 358 16.14 4.43 2.07
C LEU A 358 14.67 4.76 1.76
N GLN A 359 14.43 5.55 0.72
CA GLN A 359 13.10 5.99 0.30
C GLN A 359 12.50 5.16 -0.85
N VAL A 360 13.11 4.02 -1.20
CA VAL A 360 12.64 3.19 -2.32
C VAL A 360 11.19 2.72 -2.10
N PHE A 361 10.36 2.90 -3.13
CA PHE A 361 8.94 2.53 -3.08
C PHE A 361 8.48 1.90 -4.38
N ASP A 362 8.51 2.67 -5.45
CA ASP A 362 8.08 2.32 -6.81
C ASP A 362 8.60 0.97 -7.31
N LEU A 363 9.92 0.75 -7.30
CA LEU A 363 10.53 -0.49 -7.78
C LEU A 363 10.06 -1.69 -6.95
N VAL A 364 10.03 -1.56 -5.62
CA VAL A 364 9.61 -2.63 -4.72
C VAL A 364 8.14 -2.96 -4.91
N PHE A 365 7.28 -1.94 -4.94
CA PHE A 365 5.84 -2.07 -5.09
C PHE A 365 5.48 -2.75 -6.41
N ILE A 366 6.05 -2.31 -7.53
CA ILE A 366 5.70 -2.80 -8.86
C ILE A 366 6.33 -4.16 -9.18
N LEU A 367 7.63 -4.34 -8.87
CA LEU A 367 8.33 -5.58 -9.22
C LEU A 367 7.86 -6.76 -8.36
N THR A 368 7.55 -6.52 -7.09
CA THR A 368 7.37 -7.63 -6.12
C THR A 368 6.19 -7.44 -5.17
N ASN A 369 5.65 -6.23 -5.07
CA ASN A 369 4.68 -5.87 -4.04
C ASN A 369 5.12 -6.33 -2.63
N GLY A 370 6.42 -6.24 -2.33
CA GLY A 370 7.03 -6.68 -1.06
C GLY A 370 7.24 -8.19 -0.92
N GLY A 371 6.86 -9.01 -1.90
CA GLY A 371 6.96 -10.47 -1.85
C GLY A 371 8.25 -11.06 -2.45
N PRO A 372 8.36 -12.40 -2.46
CA PRO A 372 7.47 -13.38 -1.81
C PRO A 372 7.70 -13.41 -0.28
N VAL A 373 6.67 -13.71 0.51
CA VAL A 373 6.76 -13.86 1.99
C VAL A 373 7.51 -12.68 2.65
N ASN A 374 7.15 -11.46 2.27
CA ASN A 374 7.78 -10.22 2.75
C ASN A 374 9.29 -10.06 2.44
N ALA A 375 9.88 -10.87 1.54
CA ALA A 375 11.31 -10.84 1.23
C ALA A 375 11.83 -9.49 0.69
N THR A 376 10.96 -8.68 0.09
CA THR A 376 11.32 -7.35 -0.41
C THR A 376 10.54 -6.23 0.27
N ASN A 377 9.72 -6.53 1.27
CA ASN A 377 8.90 -5.53 1.93
C ASN A 377 9.81 -4.52 2.66
N THR A 378 9.84 -3.28 2.18
CA THR A 378 10.62 -2.16 2.74
C THR A 378 9.78 -1.28 3.66
N LEU A 379 10.44 -0.47 4.48
CA LEU A 379 9.79 0.41 5.46
C LEU A 379 8.81 1.38 4.77
N VAL A 380 9.18 1.92 3.61
CA VAL A 380 8.33 2.85 2.86
C VAL A 380 7.11 2.16 2.28
N LEU A 381 7.26 0.94 1.75
CA LEU A 381 6.12 0.15 1.29
C LEU A 381 5.19 -0.18 2.46
N TYR A 382 5.74 -0.60 3.60
CA TYR A 382 4.95 -0.88 4.80
C TYR A 382 4.21 0.37 5.32
N MET A 383 4.87 1.53 5.29
CA MET A 383 4.27 2.83 5.62
C MET A 383 3.13 3.20 4.66
N TYR A 384 3.32 3.00 3.34
CA TYR A 384 2.28 3.21 2.34
C TYR A 384 1.04 2.36 2.61
N ARG A 385 1.22 1.05 2.86
CA ARG A 385 0.11 0.16 3.22
C ARG A 385 -0.60 0.62 4.48
N THR A 386 0.17 1.02 5.49
CA THR A 386 -0.37 1.54 6.76
C THR A 386 -1.23 2.78 6.53
N ALA A 387 -0.79 3.71 5.68
CA ALA A 387 -1.53 4.93 5.37
C ALA A 387 -2.79 4.66 4.54
N PHE A 388 -2.65 3.91 3.44
CA PHE A 388 -3.63 3.89 2.37
C PHE A 388 -4.44 2.58 2.27
N GLU A 389 -3.86 1.44 2.63
CA GLU A 389 -4.58 0.15 2.64
C GLU A 389 -5.27 -0.06 4.00
N PHE A 390 -4.55 0.21 5.10
CA PHE A 390 -5.08 0.05 6.46
C PHE A 390 -5.74 1.32 6.99
N THR A 391 -5.66 2.44 6.28
CA THR A 391 -6.24 3.75 6.66
C THR A 391 -5.78 4.28 8.03
N ARG A 392 -4.61 3.83 8.50
CA ARG A 392 -4.00 4.21 9.78
C ARG A 392 -3.04 5.40 9.59
N MET A 393 -3.60 6.54 9.20
CA MET A 393 -2.81 7.75 8.88
C MET A 393 -1.89 8.18 10.03
N GLY A 394 -2.38 8.22 11.27
CA GLY A 394 -1.55 8.62 12.42
C GLY A 394 -0.31 7.74 12.61
N ARG A 395 -0.44 6.43 12.39
CA ARG A 395 0.69 5.48 12.48
C ARG A 395 1.65 5.65 11.32
N ALA A 396 1.14 5.79 10.10
CA ALA A 396 1.99 6.06 8.94
C ALA A 396 2.76 7.38 9.09
N THR A 397 2.14 8.42 9.67
CA THR A 397 2.84 9.68 10.00
C THR A 397 3.94 9.47 11.03
N ALA A 398 3.71 8.70 12.08
CA ALA A 398 4.74 8.38 13.07
C ALA A 398 5.92 7.61 12.42
N MET A 399 5.63 6.65 11.55
CA MET A 399 6.66 5.93 10.78
C MET A 399 7.46 6.85 9.86
N ALA A 400 6.80 7.82 9.21
CA ALA A 400 7.46 8.82 8.37
C ALA A 400 8.42 9.70 9.17
N ILE A 401 8.01 10.14 10.37
CA ILE A 401 8.87 10.93 11.27
C ILE A 401 10.07 10.09 11.73
N LEU A 402 9.86 8.82 12.08
CA LEU A 402 10.96 7.91 12.45
C LEU A 402 11.94 7.70 11.29
N LEU A 403 11.45 7.45 10.08
CA LEU A 403 12.30 7.32 8.89
C LEU A 403 13.08 8.62 8.64
N PHE A 404 12.45 9.78 8.80
CA PHE A 404 13.14 11.07 8.72
C PHE A 404 14.25 11.18 9.75
N LEU A 405 14.00 10.85 11.02
CA LEU A 405 15.01 10.88 12.08
C LEU A 405 16.18 9.93 11.81
N ILE A 406 15.89 8.69 11.38
CA ILE A 406 16.91 7.71 10.98
C ILE A 406 17.76 8.26 9.84
N THR A 407 17.11 8.76 8.80
CA THR A 407 17.77 9.32 7.62
C THR A 407 18.61 10.55 7.97
N PHE A 408 18.11 11.40 8.86
CA PHE A 408 18.80 12.58 9.38
C PHE A 408 20.05 12.19 10.18
N VAL A 409 19.94 11.25 11.11
CA VAL A 409 21.08 10.75 11.90
C VAL A 409 22.13 10.10 10.99
N ILE A 410 21.72 9.25 10.04
CA ILE A 410 22.65 8.66 9.06
C ILE A 410 23.38 9.74 8.28
N THR A 411 22.65 10.77 7.81
CA THR A 411 23.24 11.89 7.08
C THR A 411 24.24 12.67 7.93
N LEU A 412 23.92 12.96 9.20
CA LEU A 412 24.83 13.63 10.13
C LEU A 412 26.10 12.79 10.37
N VAL A 413 25.96 11.48 10.56
CA VAL A 413 27.09 10.56 10.73
C VAL A 413 27.95 10.52 9.47
N GLN A 414 27.34 10.41 8.29
CA GLN A 414 28.05 10.46 7.01
C GLN A 414 28.83 11.77 6.85
N LEU A 415 28.18 12.91 7.11
CA LEU A 415 28.83 14.22 7.03
C LEU A 415 29.94 14.39 8.07
N HIS A 416 29.81 13.83 9.27
CA HIS A 416 30.83 13.91 10.31
C HIS A 416 32.04 13.02 10.01
N LEU A 417 31.82 11.76 9.63
CA LEU A 417 32.90 10.79 9.33
C LEU A 417 33.67 11.16 8.06
N LEU A 418 33.00 11.76 7.07
CA LEU A 418 33.57 12.02 5.76
C LEU A 418 33.97 13.49 5.55
N ARG A 419 33.62 14.41 6.47
CA ARG A 419 34.23 15.76 6.51
C ARG A 419 35.72 15.63 6.76
N GLU A 420 36.53 16.29 5.93
CA GLU A 420 37.93 16.51 6.26
C GLU A 420 38.04 17.42 7.48
N ARG A 421 38.84 17.00 8.47
CA ARG A 421 39.41 17.94 9.44
C ARG A 421 40.31 18.86 8.62
N ARG A 422 39.81 20.05 8.32
CA ARG A 422 40.64 21.14 7.79
C ARG A 422 41.72 21.50 8.79
#